data_AF-A0A829S2H2-F1
#
_entry.id   AF-A0A829S2H2-F1
#
_cell.length_a   1.000
_cell.length_b   1.000
_cell.length_c   1.000
_cell.angle_alpha   90.00
_cell.angle_beta   90.00
_cell.angle_gamma   90.00
#
_symmetry.space_group_name_H-M   'P 1'
#
loop_
_entity.id
_entity.type
_entity.pdbx_description
1 polymer ?
#
loop_
_entity_poly.entity_id
_entity_poly.type
_entity_poly.pdbx_seq_one_letter_code
_entity_poly.pdbx_strand_id
1 'polypeptide(L)'
;MTNFVNVLSEMKEHYQNNINNGVAIPYYPNLVEDSLGLMEATNKYLVADDSELADNSVQSKLNDLQNQAKDLSTNTASTIEEELKKSAKELKDSGNSDSSQSKFKDKLNKIKEDAKKKANDNIEKIFAEAEKIGNTFPVAQNLIIVAAQKISDLINDLFTRLVDYIVKIVSDIIVWIKGAWDSIVSTFNNIKTWILNWFK
;
A
#
# COMPACT_ATOMS: atom_id res chain seq x y z
N MET A 1 13.11 4.63 -26.73
CA MET A 1 13.68 5.33 -25.57
C MET A 1 12.56 5.90 -24.69
N THR A 2 12.19 5.18 -23.63
CA THR A 2 11.23 5.65 -22.63
C THR A 2 11.96 6.46 -21.56
N ASN A 3 11.52 7.69 -21.30
CA ASN A 3 12.06 8.56 -20.25
C ASN A 3 11.67 7.99 -18.87
N PHE A 4 12.60 7.92 -17.91
CA PHE A 4 12.35 7.47 -16.53
C PHE A 4 11.09 8.10 -15.91
N VAL A 5 10.90 9.41 -16.12
CA VAL A 5 9.72 10.14 -15.63
C VAL A 5 8.43 9.61 -16.28
N ASN A 6 8.46 9.26 -17.56
CA ASN A 6 7.31 8.69 -18.25
C ASN A 6 6.98 7.30 -17.69
N VAL A 7 7.99 6.46 -17.44
CA VAL A 7 7.78 5.13 -16.83
C VAL A 7 7.13 5.27 -15.45
N LEU A 8 7.62 6.20 -14.62
CA LEU A 8 7.03 6.48 -13.31
C LEU A 8 5.58 6.97 -13.44
N SER A 9 5.29 7.86 -14.40
CA SER A 9 3.93 8.35 -14.63
C SER A 9 2.97 7.23 -15.05
N GLU A 10 3.39 6.38 -16.00
CA GLU A 10 2.60 5.24 -16.47
C GLU A 10 2.32 4.24 -15.34
N MET A 11 3.34 3.92 -14.54
CA MET A 11 3.21 3.08 -13.35
C MET A 11 2.21 3.68 -12.35
N LYS A 12 2.34 4.96 -12.05
CA LYS A 12 1.46 5.67 -11.12
C LYS A 12 0.00 5.57 -11.58
N GLU A 13 -0.26 5.90 -12.84
CA GLU A 13 -1.59 5.83 -13.44
C GLU A 13 -2.14 4.40 -13.42
N HIS A 14 -1.33 3.39 -13.77
CA HIS A 14 -1.71 1.98 -13.72
C HIS A 14 -2.18 1.57 -12.32
N TYR A 15 -1.39 1.86 -11.29
CA TYR A 15 -1.72 1.47 -9.93
C TYR A 15 -2.88 2.28 -9.33
N GLN A 16 -3.04 3.56 -9.69
CA GLN A 16 -4.24 4.32 -9.33
C GLN A 16 -5.49 3.76 -10.02
N ASN A 17 -5.38 3.35 -11.28
CA ASN A 17 -6.48 2.69 -12.01
C ASN A 17 -6.86 1.36 -11.37
N ASN A 18 -5.89 0.57 -10.91
CA ASN A 18 -6.12 -0.66 -10.16
C ASN A 18 -6.95 -0.42 -8.90
N ILE A 19 -6.53 0.52 -8.05
CA ILE A 19 -7.28 0.96 -6.87
C ILE A 19 -8.69 1.41 -7.26
N ASN A 20 -8.81 2.19 -8.34
CA ASN A 20 -10.09 2.76 -8.76
C ASN A 20 -11.09 1.71 -9.23
N ASN A 21 -10.60 0.66 -9.88
CA ASN A 21 -11.39 -0.43 -10.44
C ASN A 21 -11.51 -1.63 -9.49
N GLY A 22 -10.82 -1.63 -8.35
CA GLY A 22 -10.83 -2.73 -7.39
C GLY A 22 -10.13 -3.99 -7.91
N VAL A 23 -9.05 -3.81 -8.68
CA VAL A 23 -8.21 -4.91 -9.18
C VAL A 23 -6.79 -4.75 -8.65
N ALA A 24 -6.03 -5.84 -8.59
CA ALA A 24 -4.62 -5.83 -8.17
C ALA A 24 -3.77 -6.49 -9.26
N ILE A 25 -3.59 -5.79 -10.38
CA ILE A 25 -2.84 -6.29 -11.54
C ILE A 25 -1.41 -5.76 -11.45
N PRO A 26 -0.38 -6.62 -11.37
CA PRO A 26 1.01 -6.17 -11.34
C PRO A 26 1.34 -5.34 -12.58
N TYR A 27 2.13 -4.28 -12.40
CA TYR A 27 2.74 -3.58 -13.53
C TYR A 27 4.07 -4.23 -13.88
N TYR A 28 4.31 -4.48 -15.16
CA TYR A 28 5.61 -4.96 -15.64
C TYR A 28 6.27 -3.82 -16.41
N PRO A 29 7.14 -3.01 -15.76
CA PRO A 29 7.77 -1.90 -16.44
C PRO A 29 8.64 -2.41 -17.57
N ASN A 30 8.51 -1.80 -18.75
CA ASN A 30 9.59 -1.82 -19.72
C ASN A 30 10.75 -1.03 -19.10
N LEU A 31 11.66 -1.74 -18.45
CA LEU A 31 12.87 -1.16 -17.89
C LEU A 31 13.55 -0.32 -18.97
N VAL A 32 14.08 0.84 -18.59
CA VAL A 32 14.85 1.68 -19.51
C VAL A 32 15.92 0.77 -20.13
N GLU A 33 16.04 0.82 -21.46
CA GLU A 33 16.57 -0.16 -22.45
C GLU A 33 17.97 -0.77 -22.20
N ASP A 34 18.47 -0.74 -20.98
CA ASP A 34 19.78 -1.21 -20.57
C ASP A 34 19.64 -2.18 -19.39
N SER A 35 19.41 -3.46 -19.69
CA SER A 35 19.52 -4.53 -18.69
C SER A 35 20.93 -4.57 -18.07
N LEU A 36 21.95 -4.07 -18.80
CA LEU A 36 23.27 -3.79 -18.24
C LEU A 36 23.20 -2.70 -17.16
N GLY A 37 22.43 -1.63 -17.37
CA GLY A 37 22.23 -0.57 -16.39
C GLY A 37 21.56 -1.01 -15.09
N LEU A 38 20.59 -1.94 -15.12
CA LEU A 38 20.03 -2.52 -13.88
C LEU A 38 21.08 -3.38 -13.15
N MET A 39 21.81 -4.24 -13.88
CA MET A 39 22.84 -5.10 -13.29
C MET A 39 24.02 -4.28 -12.73
N GLU A 40 24.45 -3.23 -13.44
CA GLU A 40 25.47 -2.28 -12.98
C GLU A 40 24.99 -1.50 -11.77
N ALA A 41 23.76 -0.98 -11.79
CA ALA A 41 23.19 -0.30 -10.63
C ALA A 41 23.08 -1.24 -9.43
N THR A 42 22.64 -2.49 -9.63
CA THR A 42 22.61 -3.51 -8.58
C THR A 42 24.00 -3.76 -8.00
N ASN A 43 25.01 -4.02 -8.83
CA ASN A 43 26.37 -4.28 -8.37
C ASN A 43 27.01 -3.05 -7.70
N LYS A 44 26.63 -1.85 -8.11
CA LYS A 44 27.18 -0.60 -7.59
C LYS A 44 26.50 -0.11 -6.32
N TYR A 45 25.20 -0.35 -6.19
CA TYR A 45 24.37 0.27 -5.16
C TYR A 45 23.66 -0.72 -4.23
N LEU A 46 23.65 -2.03 -4.49
CA LEU A 46 23.15 -2.99 -3.50
C LEU A 46 24.36 -3.59 -2.77
N VAL A 47 24.54 -3.19 -1.52
CA VAL A 47 25.52 -3.79 -0.59
C VAL A 47 24.86 -4.90 0.22
N ALA A 48 25.62 -5.95 0.51
CA ALA A 48 25.13 -7.10 1.28
C ALA A 48 25.20 -6.89 2.80
N ASP A 49 25.98 -5.91 3.27
CA ASP A 49 26.22 -5.63 4.69
C ASP A 49 25.68 -4.23 5.06
N ASP A 50 24.89 -4.16 6.14
CA ASP A 50 24.31 -2.92 6.65
C ASP A 50 25.36 -1.90 7.10
N SER A 51 26.58 -2.34 7.45
CA SER A 51 27.69 -1.46 7.82
C SER A 51 28.27 -0.67 6.64
N GLU A 52 28.05 -1.13 5.40
CA GLU A 52 28.46 -0.45 4.16
C GLU A 52 27.39 0.53 3.64
N LEU A 53 26.20 0.59 4.27
CA LEU A 53 25.12 1.50 3.90
C LEU A 53 25.50 2.98 4.09
N ALA A 54 26.38 3.28 5.05
CA ALA A 54 26.78 4.65 5.37
C ALA A 54 27.44 5.37 4.17
N ASP A 55 28.10 4.62 3.29
CA ASP A 55 28.76 5.15 2.09
C ASP A 55 27.90 5.02 0.82
N ASN A 56 26.70 4.43 0.91
CA ASN A 56 25.81 4.15 -0.21
C ASN A 56 24.50 4.93 -0.14
N SER A 57 24.57 6.19 -0.59
CA SER A 57 23.45 7.14 -0.60
C SER A 57 22.20 6.66 -1.37
N VAL A 58 22.34 5.82 -2.40
CA VAL A 58 21.20 5.27 -3.15
C VAL A 58 20.47 4.23 -2.33
N GLN A 59 21.19 3.26 -1.75
CA GLN A 59 20.56 2.21 -0.94
C GLN A 59 19.84 2.80 0.28
N SER A 60 20.45 3.78 0.95
CA SER A 60 19.81 4.51 2.04
C SER A 60 18.49 5.15 1.59
N LYS A 61 18.45 5.78 0.41
CA LYS A 61 17.22 6.40 -0.12
C LYS A 61 16.16 5.38 -0.52
N LEU A 62 16.55 4.21 -1.04
CA LEU A 62 15.63 3.12 -1.32
C LEU A 62 15.04 2.55 -0.01
N ASN A 63 15.86 2.39 1.03
CA ASN A 63 15.40 1.98 2.35
C ASN A 63 14.45 3.01 2.97
N ASP A 64 14.76 4.31 2.86
CA ASP A 64 13.88 5.40 3.30
C ASP A 64 12.50 5.30 2.62
N LEU A 65 12.47 5.08 1.29
CA LEU A 65 11.25 4.95 0.51
C LEU A 65 10.41 3.72 0.94
N GLN A 66 11.06 2.59 1.19
CA GLN A 66 10.41 1.38 1.71
C GLN A 66 9.86 1.56 3.12
N ASN A 67 10.59 2.25 4.00
CA ASN A 67 10.14 2.56 5.35
C ASN A 67 8.96 3.54 5.33
N GLN A 68 9.02 4.57 4.49
CA GLN A 68 7.89 5.48 4.27
C GLN A 68 6.64 4.71 3.79
N ALA A 69 6.81 3.76 2.87
CA ALA A 69 5.71 2.92 2.40
C ALA A 69 5.11 2.06 3.53
N LYS A 70 5.95 1.45 4.37
CA LYS A 70 5.52 0.68 5.56
C LYS A 70 4.73 1.57 6.53
N ASP A 71 5.22 2.77 6.81
CA ASP A 71 4.58 3.71 7.74
C ASP A 71 3.23 4.18 7.21
N LEU A 72 3.17 4.60 5.95
CA LEU A 72 1.92 5.01 5.29
C LEU A 72 0.89 3.88 5.27
N SER A 73 1.33 2.65 4.96
CA SER A 73 0.49 1.45 4.94
C SER A 73 -0.02 1.09 6.34
N THR A 74 0.85 1.14 7.35
CA THR A 74 0.51 0.84 8.75
C THR A 74 -0.45 1.88 9.33
N ASN A 75 -0.24 3.16 9.02
CA ASN A 75 -1.13 4.25 9.41
C ASN A 75 -2.50 4.11 8.75
N THR A 76 -2.54 3.72 7.47
CA THR A 76 -3.79 3.44 6.76
C THR A 76 -4.54 2.29 7.44
N ALA A 77 -3.88 1.16 7.67
CA ALA A 77 -4.47 0.01 8.35
C ALA A 77 -4.99 0.39 9.75
N SER A 78 -4.21 1.13 10.55
CA SER A 78 -4.62 1.53 11.90
C SER A 78 -5.81 2.49 11.89
N THR A 79 -5.85 3.46 10.96
CA THR A 79 -7.00 4.37 10.82
C THR A 79 -8.28 3.59 10.54
N ILE A 80 -8.22 2.67 9.57
CA ILE A 80 -9.38 1.87 9.16
C ILE A 80 -9.82 0.91 10.27
N GLU A 81 -8.86 0.33 11.02
CA GLU A 81 -9.14 -0.49 12.20
C GLU A 81 -9.97 0.28 13.24
N GLU A 82 -9.58 1.50 13.56
CA GLU A 82 -10.26 2.36 14.54
C GLU A 82 -11.67 2.74 14.08
N GLU A 83 -11.83 3.11 12.81
CA GLU A 83 -13.14 3.43 12.22
C GLU A 83 -14.08 2.23 12.22
N LEU A 84 -13.56 1.03 11.93
CA LEU A 84 -14.31 -0.22 12.01
C LEU A 84 -14.70 -0.56 13.44
N LYS A 85 -13.78 -0.44 14.41
CA LYS A 85 -14.08 -0.66 15.84
C LYS A 85 -15.18 0.27 16.32
N LYS A 86 -15.09 1.56 15.97
CA LYS A 86 -16.12 2.55 16.31
C LYS A 86 -17.47 2.20 15.71
N SER A 87 -17.50 1.91 14.40
CA SER A 87 -18.74 1.58 13.69
C SER A 87 -19.38 0.30 14.20
N ALA A 88 -18.58 -0.71 14.54
CA ALA A 88 -19.04 -1.98 15.12
C ALA A 88 -19.64 -1.78 16.52
N LYS A 89 -19.00 -0.95 17.35
CA LYS A 89 -19.51 -0.59 18.67
C LYS A 89 -20.87 0.10 18.57
N GLU A 90 -21.00 1.08 17.67
CA GLU A 90 -22.26 1.79 17.44
C GLU A 90 -23.38 0.86 16.94
N LEU A 91 -23.07 -0.11 16.08
CA LEU A 91 -24.03 -1.13 15.66
C LEU A 91 -24.49 -1.99 16.85
N LYS A 92 -23.55 -2.45 17.67
CA LYS A 92 -23.84 -3.25 18.87
C LYS A 92 -24.71 -2.49 19.87
N ASP A 93 -24.35 -1.25 20.17
CA ASP A 93 -25.04 -0.40 21.15
C ASP A 93 -26.46 -0.03 20.71
N SER A 94 -26.74 -0.05 19.40
CA SER A 94 -28.08 0.20 18.83
C SER A 94 -28.96 -1.03 18.69
N GLY A 95 -28.56 -2.18 19.26
CA GLY A 95 -29.35 -3.41 19.27
C GLY A 95 -29.45 -4.11 17.92
N ASN A 96 -28.60 -3.77 16.94
CA ASN A 96 -28.54 -4.41 15.62
C ASN A 96 -29.89 -4.43 14.85
N SER A 97 -30.73 -3.40 15.03
CA SER A 97 -31.96 -3.25 14.23
C SER A 97 -31.66 -3.15 12.72
N ASP A 98 -32.62 -3.46 11.85
CA ASP A 98 -32.45 -3.34 10.39
C ASP A 98 -31.99 -1.93 9.98
N SER A 99 -32.54 -0.90 10.65
CA SER A 99 -32.15 0.50 10.42
C SER A 99 -30.69 0.77 10.83
N SER A 100 -30.22 0.15 11.91
CA SER A 100 -28.83 0.24 12.37
C SER A 100 -27.88 -0.50 11.44
N GLN A 101 -28.29 -1.67 10.93
CA GLN A 101 -27.53 -2.44 9.96
C GLN A 101 -27.35 -1.66 8.65
N SER A 102 -28.40 -0.98 8.17
CA SER A 102 -28.30 -0.10 7.00
C SER A 102 -27.29 1.02 7.21
N LYS A 103 -27.37 1.74 8.34
CA LYS A 103 -26.40 2.80 8.69
C LYS A 103 -24.98 2.27 8.83
N PHE A 104 -24.82 1.04 9.33
CA PHE A 104 -23.52 0.40 9.42
C PHE A 104 -22.96 0.08 8.03
N LYS A 105 -23.77 -0.42 7.09
CA LYS A 105 -23.36 -0.60 5.68
C LYS A 105 -22.91 0.71 5.04
N ASP A 106 -23.62 1.81 5.29
CA ASP A 106 -23.22 3.13 4.78
C ASP A 106 -21.86 3.57 5.33
N LYS A 107 -21.60 3.31 6.62
CA LYS A 107 -20.28 3.55 7.23
C LYS A 107 -19.20 2.67 6.63
N LEU A 108 -19.47 1.40 6.40
CA LEU A 108 -18.53 0.48 5.76
C LEU A 108 -18.18 0.93 4.33
N ASN A 109 -19.17 1.41 3.57
CA ASN A 109 -18.93 2.00 2.25
C ASN A 109 -18.06 3.26 2.34
N LYS A 110 -18.30 4.12 3.34
CA LYS A 110 -17.45 5.30 3.56
C LYS A 110 -16.01 4.93 3.91
N ILE A 111 -15.83 3.96 4.82
CA ILE A 111 -14.51 3.43 5.18
C ILE A 111 -13.77 2.88 3.95
N LYS A 112 -14.49 2.17 3.06
CA LYS A 112 -13.95 1.70 1.78
C LYS A 112 -13.47 2.85 0.90
N GLU A 113 -14.27 3.91 0.73
CA GLU A 113 -13.88 5.08 -0.08
C GLU A 113 -12.72 5.86 0.56
N ASP A 114 -12.68 5.96 1.89
CA ASP A 114 -11.57 6.59 2.62
C ASP A 114 -10.27 5.78 2.47
N ALA A 115 -10.35 4.44 2.50
CA ALA A 115 -9.22 3.55 2.20
C ALA A 115 -8.72 3.72 0.76
N LYS A 116 -9.65 3.80 -0.21
CA LYS A 116 -9.35 4.04 -1.63
C LYS A 116 -8.60 5.36 -1.83
N LYS A 117 -9.11 6.44 -1.22
CA LYS A 117 -8.46 7.76 -1.28
C LYS A 117 -7.06 7.72 -0.67
N LYS A 118 -6.90 7.15 0.53
CA LYS A 118 -5.59 7.02 1.18
C LYS A 118 -4.61 6.22 0.34
N ALA A 119 -5.04 5.14 -0.31
CA ALA A 119 -4.20 4.35 -1.20
C ALA A 119 -3.70 5.19 -2.40
N ASN A 120 -4.58 5.93 -3.07
CA ASN A 120 -4.20 6.85 -4.15
C ASN A 120 -3.24 7.95 -3.68
N ASP A 121 -3.50 8.57 -2.53
CA ASP A 121 -2.65 9.61 -1.95
C ASP A 121 -1.25 9.06 -1.58
N ASN A 122 -1.18 7.82 -1.10
CA ASN A 122 0.07 7.16 -0.76
C ASN A 122 0.89 6.84 -2.02
N ILE A 123 0.24 6.36 -3.09
CA ILE A 123 0.89 6.17 -4.39
C ILE A 123 1.47 7.49 -4.88
N GLU A 124 0.67 8.56 -4.91
CA GLU A 124 1.14 9.88 -5.37
C GLU A 124 2.41 10.34 -4.62
N LYS A 125 2.42 10.20 -3.29
CA LYS A 125 3.57 10.55 -2.45
C LYS A 125 4.81 9.71 -2.75
N ILE A 126 4.65 8.40 -2.95
CA ILE A 126 5.77 7.50 -3.24
C ILE A 126 6.36 7.82 -4.60
N PHE A 127 5.54 8.03 -5.63
CA PHE A 127 6.03 8.35 -6.97
C PHE A 127 6.72 9.72 -7.01
N ALA A 128 6.21 10.71 -6.29
CA ALA A 128 6.89 12.01 -6.17
C ALA A 128 8.29 11.89 -5.53
N GLU A 129 8.44 11.09 -4.47
CA GLU A 129 9.76 10.88 -3.85
C GLU A 129 10.66 10.01 -4.73
N ALA A 130 10.13 8.97 -5.38
CA ALA A 130 10.88 8.14 -6.33
C ALA A 130 11.43 8.97 -7.50
N GLU A 131 10.63 9.87 -8.08
CA GLU A 131 11.07 10.78 -9.14
C GLU A 131 12.21 11.69 -8.67
N LYS A 132 12.07 12.28 -7.48
CA LYS A 132 13.10 13.12 -6.86
C LYS A 132 14.40 12.36 -6.62
N ILE A 133 14.33 11.12 -6.11
CA ILE A 133 15.51 10.26 -5.93
C ILE A 133 16.14 9.96 -7.30
N GLY A 134 15.35 9.60 -8.32
CA GLY A 134 15.88 9.22 -9.63
C GLY A 134 16.46 10.38 -10.43
N ASN A 135 15.98 11.60 -10.22
CA ASN A 135 16.60 12.81 -10.76
C ASN A 135 17.94 13.12 -10.06
N THR A 136 18.07 12.79 -8.77
CA THR A 136 19.32 12.96 -8.01
C THR A 136 20.34 11.88 -8.36
N PHE A 137 19.88 10.66 -8.66
CA PHE A 137 20.72 9.51 -8.96
C PHE A 137 20.33 8.85 -10.30
N PRO A 138 20.67 9.48 -11.45
CA PRO A 138 20.28 8.98 -12.77
C PRO A 138 20.71 7.53 -13.04
N VAL A 139 21.89 7.13 -12.56
CA VAL A 139 22.43 5.76 -12.72
C VAL A 139 21.61 4.72 -11.95
N ALA A 140 20.82 5.13 -10.95
CA ALA A 140 19.99 4.25 -10.13
C ALA A 140 18.52 4.21 -10.56
N GLN A 141 18.13 4.88 -11.64
CA GLN A 141 16.73 5.01 -12.07
C GLN A 141 16.02 3.66 -12.25
N ASN A 142 16.69 2.64 -12.79
CA ASN A 142 16.13 1.31 -12.92
C ASN A 142 15.87 0.63 -11.55
N LEU A 143 16.75 0.79 -10.56
CA LEU A 143 16.51 0.29 -9.18
C LEU A 143 15.33 1.00 -8.52
N ILE A 144 15.20 2.30 -8.76
CA ILE A 144 14.13 3.13 -8.21
C ILE A 144 12.78 2.74 -8.81
N ILE A 145 12.72 2.44 -10.12
CA ILE A 145 11.53 1.87 -10.77
C ILE A 145 11.13 0.55 -10.10
N VAL A 146 12.07 -0.36 -9.90
CA VAL A 146 11.80 -1.66 -9.22
C VAL A 146 11.29 -1.45 -7.80
N ALA A 147 11.87 -0.53 -7.04
CA ALA A 147 11.41 -0.21 -5.69
C ALA A 147 10.01 0.39 -5.69
N ALA A 148 9.73 1.35 -6.58
CA ALA A 148 8.41 1.97 -6.74
C ALA A 148 7.34 0.94 -7.11
N GLN A 149 7.67 -0.04 -7.96
CA GLN A 149 6.79 -1.17 -8.29
C GLN A 149 6.44 -1.98 -7.02
N LYS A 150 7.45 -2.47 -6.29
CA LYS A 150 7.24 -3.30 -5.08
C LYS A 150 6.47 -2.56 -3.99
N ILE A 151 6.64 -1.24 -3.88
CA ILE A 151 5.87 -0.39 -2.96
C ILE A 151 4.42 -0.22 -3.44
N SER A 152 4.21 -0.04 -4.73
CA SER A 152 2.86 0.13 -5.28
C SER A 152 2.03 -1.15 -5.18
N ASP A 153 2.69 -2.31 -5.32
CA ASP A 153 2.10 -3.62 -5.04
C ASP A 153 1.67 -3.73 -3.57
N LEU A 154 2.51 -3.29 -2.61
CA LEU A 154 2.13 -3.25 -1.18
C LEU A 154 0.85 -2.44 -0.95
N ILE A 155 0.77 -1.24 -1.54
CA ILE A 155 -0.36 -0.33 -1.34
C ILE A 155 -1.64 -0.89 -1.97
N ASN A 156 -1.56 -1.46 -3.17
CA ASN A 156 -2.70 -2.11 -3.84
C ASN A 156 -3.18 -3.34 -3.07
N ASP A 157 -2.26 -4.22 -2.65
CA ASP A 157 -2.61 -5.41 -1.88
C ASP A 157 -3.23 -5.05 -0.54
N LEU A 158 -2.73 -4.01 0.12
CA LEU A 158 -3.34 -3.51 1.35
C LEU A 158 -4.77 -3.07 1.08
N PHE A 159 -4.99 -2.24 0.05
CA PHE A 159 -6.33 -1.78 -0.31
C PHE A 159 -7.28 -2.96 -0.58
N THR A 160 -6.87 -3.92 -1.40
CA THR A 160 -7.66 -5.13 -1.70
C THR A 160 -8.01 -5.90 -0.42
N ARG A 161 -7.04 -6.15 0.47
CA ARG A 161 -7.27 -6.84 1.76
C ARG A 161 -8.28 -6.10 2.64
N LEU A 162 -8.23 -4.77 2.67
CA LEU A 162 -9.18 -3.95 3.43
C LEU A 162 -10.58 -4.05 2.82
N VAL A 163 -10.70 -3.94 1.50
CA VAL A 163 -11.98 -4.05 0.78
C VAL A 163 -12.59 -5.43 0.96
N ASP A 164 -11.80 -6.50 0.79
CA ASP A 164 -12.25 -7.89 0.96
C ASP A 164 -12.79 -8.13 2.37
N TYR A 165 -12.10 -7.61 3.38
CA TYR A 165 -12.58 -7.71 4.76
C TYR A 165 -13.90 -6.96 4.95
N ILE A 166 -14.04 -5.74 4.41
CA ILE A 166 -15.28 -4.96 4.47
C ILE A 166 -16.43 -5.70 3.76
N VAL A 167 -16.20 -6.24 2.56
CA VAL A 167 -17.20 -7.00 1.79
C VAL A 167 -17.66 -8.24 2.55
N LYS A 168 -16.73 -8.94 3.22
CA LYS A 168 -17.05 -10.07 4.09
C LYS A 168 -17.96 -9.67 5.25
N ILE A 169 -17.71 -8.51 5.88
CA ILE A 169 -18.58 -7.98 6.94
C ILE A 169 -19.98 -7.69 6.39
N VAL A 170 -20.09 -7.00 5.26
CA VAL A 170 -21.39 -6.63 4.65
C VAL A 170 -22.22 -7.87 4.31
N SER A 171 -21.57 -8.96 3.90
CA SER A 171 -22.23 -10.20 3.49
C SER A 171 -22.93 -10.92 4.65
N ASP A 172 -22.40 -10.83 5.88
CA ASP A 172 -22.98 -11.50 7.05
C ASP A 172 -22.79 -10.71 8.35
N ILE A 173 -23.44 -9.54 8.43
CA ILE A 173 -23.36 -8.63 9.58
C ILE A 173 -23.86 -9.32 10.86
N ILE A 174 -24.93 -10.11 10.77
CA ILE A 174 -25.60 -10.73 11.92
C ILE A 174 -24.70 -11.77 12.60
N VAL A 175 -23.99 -12.59 11.82
CA VAL A 175 -23.03 -13.54 12.38
C VAL A 175 -21.77 -12.81 12.84
N TRP A 176 -21.26 -11.89 12.03
CA TRP A 176 -20.01 -11.17 12.31
C TRP A 176 -20.07 -10.36 13.62
N ILE A 177 -21.18 -9.67 13.90
CA ILE A 177 -21.27 -8.76 15.06
C ILE A 177 -21.07 -9.48 16.41
N LYS A 178 -21.35 -10.80 16.48
CA LYS A 178 -21.14 -11.63 17.67
C LYS A 178 -19.67 -11.74 18.07
N GLY A 179 -18.75 -11.67 17.10
CA GLY A 179 -17.30 -11.78 17.29
C GLY A 179 -16.54 -10.60 16.67
N ALA A 180 -17.20 -9.46 16.46
CA ALA A 180 -16.65 -8.35 15.68
C ALA A 180 -15.31 -7.84 16.23
N TRP A 181 -15.18 -7.73 17.56
CA TRP A 181 -13.97 -7.22 18.18
C TRP A 181 -12.76 -8.09 17.87
N ASP A 182 -12.86 -9.39 18.13
CA ASP A 182 -11.78 -10.35 17.89
C ASP A 182 -11.48 -10.48 16.40
N SER A 183 -12.53 -10.47 15.55
CA SER A 183 -12.38 -10.47 14.10
C SER A 183 -11.58 -9.25 13.61
N ILE A 184 -11.88 -8.04 14.10
CA ILE A 184 -11.17 -6.82 13.72
C ILE A 184 -9.72 -6.90 14.23
N VAL A 185 -9.51 -7.14 15.52
CA VAL A 185 -8.16 -7.16 16.11
C VAL A 185 -7.29 -8.21 15.43
N SER A 186 -7.79 -9.43 15.21
CA SER A 186 -7.05 -10.50 14.54
C SER A 186 -6.68 -10.13 13.10
N THR A 187 -7.65 -9.61 12.34
CA THR A 187 -7.42 -9.24 10.94
C THR A 187 -6.37 -8.13 10.82
N PHE A 188 -6.48 -7.07 11.62
CA PHE A 188 -5.57 -5.94 11.53
C PHE A 188 -4.19 -6.23 12.11
N ASN A 189 -4.07 -7.10 13.11
CA ASN A 189 -2.77 -7.61 13.54
C ASN A 189 -2.08 -8.38 12.41
N ASN A 190 -2.81 -9.27 11.71
CA ASN A 190 -2.27 -9.99 10.57
C ASN A 190 -1.84 -9.05 9.43
N ILE A 191 -2.63 -8.01 9.13
CA ILE A 191 -2.28 -6.98 8.14
C ILE A 191 -1.01 -6.25 8.55
N LYS A 192 -0.90 -5.78 9.80
CA LYS A 192 0.30 -5.07 10.28
C LYS A 192 1.54 -5.95 10.24
N THR A 193 1.43 -7.21 10.69
CA THR A 193 2.52 -8.19 10.59
C THR A 193 2.92 -8.43 9.13
N TRP A 194 1.97 -8.53 8.21
CA TRP A 194 2.25 -8.67 6.78
C TRP A 194 3.00 -7.45 6.22
N ILE A 195 2.56 -6.21 6.53
CA ILE A 195 3.27 -4.97 6.11
C ILE A 195 4.72 -4.98 6.61
N LEU A 196 4.94 -5.32 7.89
CA LEU A 196 6.28 -5.34 8.50
C LEU A 196 7.25 -6.31 7.81
N ASN A 197 6.72 -7.39 7.22
CA ASN A 197 7.50 -8.41 6.55
C ASN A 197 7.56 -8.26 5.02
N TRP A 198 6.90 -7.25 4.44
CA TRP A 198 6.76 -7.11 2.98
C TRP A 198 8.09 -6.98 2.21
N PHE A 199 9.04 -6.22 2.78
CA PHE A 199 10.33 -5.95 2.15
C PHE A 199 11.45 -6.88 2.64
N LYS A 200 11.13 -7.87 3.48
CA LYS A 200 12.11 -8.86 3.93
C LYS A 200 12.38 -9.92 2.86
#